data_AF-A0A645CL15-F1
#
_entry.id   AF-A0A645CL15-F1
#
_cell.length_a   1.000
_cell.length_b   1.000
_cell.length_c   1.000
_cell.angle_alpha   90.00
_cell.angle_beta   90.00
_cell.angle_gamma   90.00
#
_symmetry.space_group_name_H-M   'P 1'
#
loop_
_entity.id
_entity.type
_entity.pdbx_description
1 polymer ?
#
loop_
_entity_poly.entity_id
_entity_poly.type
_entity_poly.pdbx_seq_one_letter_code
_entity_poly.pdbx_strand_id
1 'polypeptide(L)'
;MLYKNGAAIFLLYFFSEKGYSIHNEYMFGLDVFCLIIMGIDPGIAILGYGILDLEGNKYKIIDYGALTTESDVPMPDRLTCLYNGLSLLLNKYKPDAYAIEELFFNKNIKTALTVGHARGIAILAASILGIPIFEYTPLQVKQAIVGYGRADKKQIQQMVKMLLRLNETPKPDDVADALAVAICHGNSSRFSSLFKL
;
A
#
# COMPACT_ATOMS: atom_id res chain seq x y z
N MET A 1 23.99 -24.40 -31.19
CA MET A 1 23.27 -24.51 -29.90
C MET A 1 23.37 -23.20 -29.09
N LEU A 2 23.11 -22.04 -29.70
CA LEU A 2 23.37 -20.70 -29.12
C LEU A 2 22.33 -19.63 -29.51
N TYR A 3 21.04 -19.97 -29.63
CA TYR A 3 19.99 -18.99 -29.97
C TYR A 3 18.68 -19.27 -29.23
N LYS A 4 18.67 -19.14 -27.90
CA LYS A 4 17.43 -19.07 -27.09
C LYS A 4 17.70 -18.39 -25.74
N ASN A 5 18.03 -17.10 -25.68
CA ASN A 5 18.12 -16.37 -24.39
C ASN A 5 17.96 -14.84 -24.46
N GLY A 6 17.70 -14.23 -25.63
CA GLY A 6 17.61 -12.77 -25.75
C GLY A 6 16.37 -12.14 -25.10
N ALA A 7 15.20 -12.80 -25.20
CA ALA A 7 13.95 -12.25 -24.69
C ALA A 7 13.88 -12.23 -23.14
N ALA A 8 14.43 -13.25 -22.48
CA ALA A 8 14.45 -13.34 -21.02
C ALA A 8 15.36 -12.27 -20.40
N ILE A 9 16.54 -12.05 -20.99
CA ILE A 9 17.45 -10.98 -20.56
C ILE A 9 16.82 -9.60 -20.79
N PHE A 10 16.13 -9.41 -21.92
CA PHE A 10 15.47 -8.14 -22.23
C PHE A 10 14.32 -7.82 -21.25
N LEU A 11 13.50 -8.81 -20.87
CA LEU A 11 12.46 -8.62 -19.85
C LEU A 11 13.07 -8.28 -18.49
N LEU A 12 14.07 -9.04 -18.03
CA LEU A 12 14.74 -8.79 -16.75
C LEU A 12 15.35 -7.37 -16.71
N TYR A 13 15.96 -6.93 -17.80
CA TYR A 13 16.50 -5.56 -17.94
C TYR A 13 15.38 -4.51 -17.92
N PHE A 14 14.28 -4.76 -18.63
CA PHE A 14 13.12 -3.86 -18.68
C PHE A 14 12.43 -3.71 -17.31
N PHE A 15 12.29 -4.80 -16.54
CA PHE A 15 11.71 -4.76 -15.19
C PHE A 15 12.65 -4.09 -14.18
N SER A 16 13.97 -4.30 -14.32
CA SER A 16 14.97 -3.59 -13.54
C SER A 16 14.94 -2.07 -13.80
N GLU A 17 14.81 -1.62 -15.05
CA GLU A 17 14.68 -0.18 -15.35
C GLU A 17 13.36 0.44 -14.84
N LYS A 18 12.31 -0.37 -14.72
CA LYS A 18 11.00 0.05 -14.19
C LYS A 18 10.94 0.02 -12.65
N GLY A 19 11.98 -0.48 -11.97
CA GLY A 19 12.09 -0.48 -10.51
C GLY A 19 11.35 -1.61 -9.80
N TYR A 20 11.08 -2.73 -10.48
CA TYR A 20 10.48 -3.92 -9.86
C TYR A 20 11.58 -4.84 -9.29
N SER A 21 11.41 -5.26 -8.03
CA SER A 21 12.24 -6.30 -7.42
C SER A 21 11.84 -7.68 -7.94
N ILE A 22 12.82 -8.49 -8.34
CA ILE A 22 12.63 -9.85 -8.85
C ILE A 22 12.98 -10.84 -7.74
N HIS A 23 11.97 -11.42 -7.10
CA HIS A 23 12.14 -12.47 -6.09
C HIS A 23 12.03 -13.89 -6.70
N ASN A 24 13.21 -14.49 -6.92
CA ASN A 24 13.61 -15.90 -7.19
C ASN A 24 12.83 -16.91 -8.09
N GLU A 25 13.60 -17.45 -9.05
CA GLU A 25 13.72 -18.80 -9.64
C GLU A 25 12.51 -19.59 -10.21
N TYR A 26 12.43 -19.52 -11.55
CA TYR A 26 11.85 -20.40 -12.58
C TYR A 26 11.22 -21.76 -12.22
N MET A 27 9.97 -21.96 -12.66
CA MET A 27 9.49 -23.22 -13.26
C MET A 27 8.43 -22.95 -14.35
N PHE A 28 8.76 -23.31 -15.59
CA PHE A 28 7.86 -23.58 -16.74
C PHE A 28 6.47 -22.90 -16.79
N GLY A 29 6.36 -21.85 -17.60
CA GLY A 29 5.12 -21.51 -18.32
C GLY A 29 4.20 -20.52 -17.60
N LEU A 30 4.15 -19.31 -18.14
CA LEU A 30 3.35 -18.14 -17.71
C LEU A 30 3.89 -17.48 -16.43
N ASP A 31 4.76 -16.49 -16.61
CA ASP A 31 5.16 -15.56 -15.54
C ASP A 31 3.91 -14.85 -15.00
N VAL A 32 3.35 -15.37 -13.91
CA VAL A 32 2.38 -14.62 -13.11
C VAL A 32 3.21 -13.71 -12.22
N PHE A 33 3.35 -12.45 -12.62
CA PHE A 33 3.97 -11.43 -11.77
C PHE A 33 3.17 -11.34 -10.47
N CYS A 34 3.82 -11.72 -9.37
CA CYS A 34 3.40 -11.49 -8.00
C CYS A 34 3.90 -10.10 -7.61
N LEU A 35 3.00 -9.24 -7.12
CA LEU A 35 3.37 -7.93 -6.60
C LEU A 35 2.86 -7.80 -5.16
N ILE A 36 3.77 -7.69 -4.20
CA ILE A 36 3.42 -7.46 -2.80
C ILE A 36 3.23 -5.96 -2.59
N ILE A 37 1.99 -5.56 -2.31
CA ILE A 37 1.60 -4.17 -2.10
C ILE A 37 1.26 -3.97 -0.63
N MET A 38 1.90 -2.99 0.02
CA MET A 38 1.53 -2.53 1.35
C MET A 38 0.79 -1.19 1.24
N GLY A 39 -0.50 -1.19 1.58
CA GLY A 39 -1.33 0.01 1.68
C GLY A 39 -1.35 0.58 3.10
N ILE A 40 -1.39 1.91 3.21
CA ILE A 40 -1.33 2.64 4.49
C ILE A 40 -2.38 3.74 4.54
N ASP A 41 -3.12 3.75 5.65
CA ASP A 41 -3.95 4.87 6.08
C ASP A 41 -3.30 5.53 7.31
N PRO A 42 -2.63 6.69 7.15
CA PRO A 42 -1.85 7.29 8.22
C PRO A 42 -2.72 8.01 9.24
N GLY A 43 -2.58 7.63 10.51
CA GLY A 43 -3.14 8.36 11.65
C GLY A 43 -2.25 8.24 12.88
N ILE A 44 -2.29 9.25 13.76
CA ILE A 44 -1.47 9.22 14.98
C ILE A 44 -1.98 8.17 15.96
N ALA A 45 -3.30 8.08 16.15
CA ALA A 45 -3.93 7.17 17.12
C ALA A 45 -4.06 5.76 16.56
N ILE A 46 -4.42 5.67 15.28
CA ILE A 46 -4.58 4.42 14.54
C ILE A 46 -3.93 4.65 13.19
N LEU A 47 -2.95 3.80 12.86
CA LEU A 47 -2.38 3.72 11.52
C LEU A 47 -2.81 2.36 10.95
N GLY A 48 -3.66 2.38 9.94
CA GLY A 48 -4.11 1.18 9.25
C GLY A 48 -3.06 0.69 8.27
N TYR A 49 -2.88 -0.64 8.18
CA TYR A 49 -2.06 -1.27 7.16
C TYR A 49 -2.79 -2.45 6.52
N GLY A 50 -2.53 -2.68 5.24
CA GLY A 50 -2.98 -3.85 4.50
C GLY A 50 -1.89 -4.34 3.55
N ILE A 51 -1.65 -5.65 3.52
CA ILE A 51 -0.62 -6.28 2.71
C ILE A 51 -1.29 -7.28 1.78
N LEU A 52 -1.22 -6.98 0.50
CA LEU A 52 -1.87 -7.74 -0.55
C LEU A 52 -0.83 -8.32 -1.49
N ASP A 53 -1.07 -9.55 -1.90
CA ASP A 53 -0.39 -10.17 -3.01
C ASP A 53 -1.27 -10.06 -4.26
N LEU A 54 -0.77 -9.35 -5.27
CA LEU A 54 -1.44 -9.21 -6.56
C LEU A 54 -0.85 -10.19 -7.57
N GLU A 55 -1.64 -11.21 -7.91
CA GLU A 55 -1.34 -12.18 -8.97
C GLU A 55 -2.22 -11.90 -10.19
N GLY A 56 -1.65 -11.23 -11.20
CA GLY A 56 -2.39 -10.78 -12.38
C GLY A 56 -3.47 -9.74 -12.03
N ASN A 57 -4.73 -10.16 -11.92
CA ASN A 57 -5.87 -9.31 -11.53
C ASN A 57 -6.55 -9.79 -10.23
N LYS A 58 -5.93 -10.73 -9.50
CA LYS A 58 -6.50 -11.29 -8.27
C LYS A 58 -5.68 -10.84 -7.07
N TYR A 59 -6.37 -10.33 -6.07
CA TYR A 59 -5.78 -10.01 -4.77
C TYR A 59 -5.90 -11.21 -3.84
N LYS A 60 -4.80 -11.54 -3.15
CA LYS A 60 -4.79 -12.38 -1.96
C LYS A 60 -4.34 -11.53 -0.78
N ILE A 61 -4.95 -11.75 0.37
CA ILE A 61 -4.52 -11.11 1.61
C ILE A 61 -3.31 -11.87 2.15
N ILE A 62 -2.22 -11.15 2.43
CA ILE A 62 -1.09 -11.65 3.22
C ILE A 62 -1.33 -11.34 4.70
N ASP A 63 -1.60 -10.07 5.02
CA ASP A 63 -1.84 -9.58 6.39
C ASP A 63 -2.56 -8.24 6.36
N TYR A 64 -3.20 -7.86 7.44
CA TYR A 64 -3.74 -6.51 7.66
C TYR A 64 -3.96 -6.25 9.14
N GLY A 65 -3.98 -4.98 9.53
CA GLY A 65 -4.22 -4.60 10.91
C GLY A 65 -4.01 -3.12 11.14
N ALA A 66 -3.86 -2.74 12.40
CA ALA A 66 -3.58 -1.38 12.79
C ALA A 66 -2.46 -1.31 13.82
N LEU A 67 -1.63 -0.28 13.71
CA LEU A 67 -0.73 0.16 14.77
C LEU A 67 -1.47 1.23 15.58
N THR A 68 -1.62 1.00 16.88
CA THR A 68 -2.36 1.91 17.77
C THR A 68 -1.43 2.58 18.76
N THR A 69 -1.70 3.84 19.08
CA THR A 69 -0.98 4.56 20.14
C THR A 69 -1.97 5.26 21.08
N GLU A 70 -1.69 5.16 22.38
CA GLU A 70 -2.53 5.74 23.41
C GLU A 70 -2.42 7.27 23.44
N SER A 71 -3.51 7.93 23.85
CA SER A 71 -3.62 9.40 23.79
C SER A 71 -2.87 10.12 24.93
N ASP A 72 -2.57 9.42 26.01
CA ASP A 72 -1.81 9.89 27.17
C ASP A 72 -0.28 9.79 26.99
N VAL A 73 0.18 9.08 25.97
CA VAL A 73 1.60 8.97 25.62
C VAL A 73 2.08 10.26 24.92
N PRO A 74 3.26 10.81 25.28
CA PRO A 74 3.83 11.97 24.60
C PRO A 74 3.99 11.77 23.09
N MET A 75 3.76 12.82 22.31
CA MET A 75 3.82 12.78 20.84
C MET A 75 5.11 12.13 20.29
N PRO A 76 6.33 12.48 20.76
CA PRO A 76 7.55 11.85 20.26
C PRO A 76 7.56 10.32 20.43
N ASP A 77 7.11 9.82 21.57
CA ASP A 77 7.08 8.38 21.86
C ASP A 77 6.03 7.65 21.02
N ARG A 78 4.90 8.31 20.72
CA ARG A 78 3.89 7.79 19.78
C ARG A 78 4.49 7.65 18.38
N LEU A 79 5.25 8.63 17.92
CA LEU A 79 5.94 8.58 16.62
C LEU A 79 7.00 7.48 16.58
N THR A 80 7.75 7.28 17.67
CA THR A 80 8.70 6.17 17.80
C THR A 80 7.99 4.81 17.76
N CYS A 81 6.84 4.68 18.42
CA CYS A 81 6.02 3.47 18.37
C CYS A 81 5.59 3.14 16.94
N LEU A 82 5.06 4.13 16.21
CA LEU A 82 4.69 3.96 14.80
C LEU A 82 5.89 3.56 13.93
N TYR A 83 7.03 4.23 14.08
CA TYR A 83 8.25 3.91 13.32
C TYR A 83 8.69 2.46 13.56
N ASN A 84 8.74 2.02 14.82
CA ASN A 84 9.16 0.66 15.17
C ASN A 84 8.18 -0.38 14.62
N GLY A 85 6.87 -0.15 14.76
CA GLY A 85 5.85 -1.06 14.23
C GLY A 85 5.93 -1.19 12.71
N LEU A 86 6.02 -0.06 12.00
CA LEU A 86 6.21 -0.05 10.54
C LEU A 86 7.50 -0.73 10.13
N SER A 87 8.61 -0.46 10.81
CA SER A 87 9.91 -1.08 10.54
C SER A 87 9.83 -2.61 10.64
N LEU A 88 9.13 -3.13 11.66
CA LEU A 88 8.92 -4.58 11.80
C LEU A 88 8.11 -5.16 10.63
N LEU A 89 7.01 -4.50 10.24
CA LEU A 89 6.18 -4.93 9.12
C LEU A 89 6.96 -4.90 7.79
N LEU A 90 7.66 -3.81 7.50
CA LEU A 90 8.42 -3.64 6.27
C LEU A 90 9.56 -4.65 6.15
N ASN A 91 10.29 -4.92 7.24
CA ASN A 91 11.34 -5.95 7.24
C ASN A 91 10.77 -7.37 7.11
N LYS A 92 9.59 -7.63 7.69
CA LYS A 92 8.93 -8.94 7.62
C LYS A 92 8.40 -9.23 6.21
N TYR A 93 7.71 -8.28 5.59
CA TYR A 93 6.95 -8.51 4.36
C TYR A 93 7.64 -8.03 3.09
N LYS A 94 8.60 -7.10 3.19
CA LYS A 94 9.41 -6.59 2.06
C LYS A 94 8.56 -6.26 0.83
N PRO A 95 7.57 -5.35 0.96
CA PRO A 95 6.66 -5.06 -0.15
C PRO A 95 7.42 -4.47 -1.34
N ASP A 96 6.99 -4.84 -2.54
CA ASP A 96 7.48 -4.29 -3.80
C ASP A 96 6.96 -2.86 -4.05
N ALA A 97 5.81 -2.53 -3.48
CA ALA A 97 5.20 -1.22 -3.56
C ALA A 97 4.57 -0.80 -2.22
N TYR A 98 4.77 0.45 -1.83
CA TYR A 98 4.19 1.07 -0.65
C TYR A 98 3.21 2.16 -1.08
N ALA A 99 1.92 1.94 -0.89
CA ALA A 99 0.86 2.84 -1.28
C ALA A 99 0.32 3.57 -0.05
N ILE A 100 0.23 4.89 -0.11
CA ILE A 100 -0.25 5.72 1.01
C ILE A 100 -1.31 6.70 0.54
N GLU A 101 -2.33 6.94 1.36
CA GLU A 101 -3.32 7.98 1.07
C GLU A 101 -2.70 9.39 1.19
N GLU A 102 -3.02 10.24 0.23
CA GLU A 102 -2.70 11.67 0.29
C GLU A 102 -3.64 12.38 1.28
N LEU A 103 -3.07 13.23 2.13
CA LEU A 103 -3.84 13.99 3.09
C LEU A 103 -4.54 15.18 2.43
N PHE A 104 -5.87 15.17 2.39
CA PHE A 104 -6.67 16.30 1.93
C PHE A 104 -7.33 17.03 3.12
N PHE A 105 -6.83 18.21 3.49
CA PHE A 105 -7.39 18.99 4.60
C PHE A 105 -7.98 20.32 4.14
N ASN A 106 -9.28 20.52 4.38
CA ASN A 106 -9.97 21.78 4.08
C ASN A 106 -10.47 22.55 5.32
N LYS A 107 -10.35 22.01 6.56
CA LYS A 107 -11.03 22.63 7.72
C LYS A 107 -10.33 22.62 9.09
N ASN A 108 -9.40 21.70 9.42
CA ASN A 108 -8.79 21.64 10.76
C ASN A 108 -7.25 21.45 10.73
N ILE A 109 -6.53 22.55 10.93
CA ILE A 109 -5.07 22.62 10.86
C ILE A 109 -4.38 21.80 11.97
N LYS A 110 -4.94 21.74 13.19
CA LYS A 110 -4.32 21.01 14.30
C LYS A 110 -4.32 19.50 14.07
N THR A 111 -5.46 18.98 13.61
CA THR A 111 -5.56 17.56 13.22
C THR A 111 -4.67 17.27 12.03
N ALA A 112 -4.62 18.18 11.05
CA ALA A 112 -3.77 18.06 9.87
C ALA A 112 -2.29 17.93 10.23
N LEU A 113 -1.78 18.79 11.10
CA LEU A 113 -0.38 18.75 11.54
C LEU A 113 -0.06 17.45 12.27
N THR A 114 -0.96 17.00 13.15
CA THR A 114 -0.78 15.77 13.93
C THR A 114 -0.74 14.53 13.05
N VAL A 115 -1.67 14.41 12.10
CA VAL A 115 -1.67 13.32 11.11
C VAL A 115 -0.45 13.43 10.18
N GLY A 116 -0.04 14.65 9.83
CA GLY A 116 1.16 14.92 9.06
C GLY A 116 2.43 14.35 9.69
N HIS A 117 2.58 14.40 11.02
CA HIS A 117 3.70 13.75 11.72
C HIS A 117 3.70 12.23 11.52
N ALA A 118 2.55 11.57 11.74
CA ALA A 118 2.42 10.12 11.56
C ALA A 118 2.71 9.69 10.12
N ARG A 119 2.20 10.46 9.14
CA ARG A 119 2.48 10.24 7.73
C ARG A 119 3.95 10.41 7.38
N GLY A 120 4.61 11.42 7.94
CA GLY A 120 6.05 11.63 7.75
C GLY A 120 6.85 10.40 8.21
N ILE A 121 6.50 9.84 9.37
CA ILE A 121 7.08 8.58 9.86
C ILE A 121 6.78 7.41 8.92
N ALA A 122 5.55 7.30 8.41
CA ALA A 122 5.16 6.25 7.49
C ALA A 122 5.96 6.27 6.18
N ILE A 123 6.20 7.45 5.62
CA ILE A 123 7.00 7.63 4.40
C ILE A 123 8.48 7.35 4.69
N LEU A 124 9.01 7.90 5.78
CA LEU A 124 10.42 7.72 6.16
C LEU A 124 10.77 6.24 6.36
N ALA A 125 9.90 5.48 7.04
CA ALA A 125 10.12 4.06 7.32
C ALA A 125 10.29 3.23 6.02
N ALA A 126 9.45 3.47 5.01
CA ALA A 126 9.57 2.82 3.70
C ALA A 126 10.78 3.32 2.90
N SER A 127 11.03 4.64 2.93
CA SER A 127 12.12 5.28 2.17
C SER A 127 13.51 4.81 2.61
N ILE A 128 13.73 4.61 3.91
CA ILE A 128 15.00 4.08 4.44
C ILE A 128 15.36 2.72 3.84
N LEU A 129 14.35 1.90 3.52
CA LEU A 129 14.52 0.58 2.93
C LEU A 129 14.55 0.60 1.39
N GLY A 130 14.46 1.78 0.77
CA GLY A 130 14.44 1.93 -0.68
C GLY A 130 13.17 1.40 -1.35
N ILE A 131 12.09 1.20 -0.59
CA ILE A 131 10.82 0.69 -1.12
C ILE A 131 10.13 1.80 -1.92
N PRO A 132 9.69 1.55 -3.17
CA PRO A 132 8.95 2.53 -3.97
C PRO A 132 7.66 2.99 -3.28
N ILE A 133 7.49 4.31 -3.13
CA ILE A 133 6.32 4.91 -2.48
C ILE A 133 5.42 5.57 -3.53
N PHE A 134 4.12 5.33 -3.41
CA PHE A 134 3.09 5.86 -4.29
C PHE A 134 1.97 6.53 -3.50
N GLU A 135 1.54 7.71 -3.95
CA GLU A 135 0.49 8.48 -3.29
C GLU A 135 -0.81 8.49 -4.08
N TYR A 136 -1.93 8.41 -3.36
CA TYR A 136 -3.26 8.43 -3.94
C TYR A 136 -4.19 9.40 -3.21
N THR A 137 -4.82 10.31 -3.95
CA THR A 137 -5.91 11.14 -3.44
C THR A 137 -7.11 10.28 -3.02
N PRO A 138 -7.94 10.76 -2.07
CA PRO A 138 -9.20 10.10 -1.74
C PRO A 138 -10.13 9.89 -2.95
N LEU A 139 -10.02 10.77 -3.97
CA LEU A 139 -10.78 10.65 -5.21
C LEU A 139 -10.29 9.48 -6.07
N GLN A 140 -8.98 9.30 -6.20
CA GLN A 140 -8.39 8.18 -6.93
C GLN A 140 -8.73 6.84 -6.27
N VAL A 141 -8.63 6.76 -4.94
CA VAL A 141 -9.01 5.55 -4.19
C VAL A 141 -10.47 5.18 -4.45
N LYS A 142 -11.38 6.16 -4.37
CA LYS A 142 -12.80 5.95 -4.72
C LYS A 142 -12.97 5.44 -6.14
N GLN A 143 -12.40 6.13 -7.12
CA GLN A 143 -12.53 5.77 -8.52
C GLN A 143 -11.98 4.36 -8.82
N ALA A 144 -10.85 3.99 -8.22
CA ALA A 144 -10.21 2.70 -8.44
C ALA A 144 -11.01 1.51 -7.86
N ILE A 145 -11.82 1.74 -6.81
CA ILE A 145 -12.56 0.67 -6.11
C ILE A 145 -14.00 0.55 -6.59
N VAL A 146 -14.71 1.68 -6.77
CA VAL A 146 -16.14 1.67 -7.11
C VAL A 146 -16.42 2.06 -8.56
N GLY A 147 -15.42 2.54 -9.32
CA GLY A 147 -15.57 2.99 -10.70
C GLY A 147 -16.05 4.44 -10.88
N TYR A 148 -16.40 5.17 -9.80
CA TYR A 148 -16.79 6.59 -9.86
C TYR A 148 -16.43 7.36 -8.57
N GLY A 149 -16.18 8.67 -8.67
CA GLY A 149 -15.60 9.47 -7.57
C GLY A 149 -16.55 9.88 -6.44
N ARG A 150 -17.87 9.61 -6.56
CA ARG A 150 -18.90 10.06 -5.60
C ARG A 150 -19.32 9.00 -4.58
N ALA A 151 -18.63 7.87 -4.52
CA ALA A 151 -18.97 6.84 -3.55
C ALA A 151 -18.77 7.32 -2.10
N ASP A 152 -19.67 6.89 -1.23
CA ASP A 152 -19.55 7.09 0.21
C ASP A 152 -18.54 6.12 0.83
N LYS A 153 -18.10 6.40 2.06
CA LYS A 153 -17.08 5.60 2.75
C LYS A 153 -17.55 4.16 3.00
N LYS A 154 -18.84 3.93 3.24
CA LYS A 154 -19.40 2.58 3.46
C LYS A 154 -19.36 1.76 2.19
N GLN A 155 -19.63 2.36 1.03
CA GLN A 155 -19.54 1.70 -0.27
C GLN A 155 -18.11 1.21 -0.55
N ILE A 156 -17.10 2.03 -0.26
CA ILE A 156 -15.69 1.63 -0.38
C ILE A 156 -15.42 0.39 0.49
N GLN A 157 -15.80 0.43 1.76
CA GLN A 157 -15.58 -0.68 2.70
C GLN A 157 -16.28 -1.98 2.28
N GLN A 158 -17.50 -1.90 1.73
CA GLN A 158 -18.20 -3.07 1.18
C GLN A 158 -17.49 -3.62 -0.05
N MET A 159 -16.99 -2.75 -0.93
CA MET A 159 -16.23 -3.17 -2.10
C MET A 159 -14.90 -3.81 -1.73
N VAL A 160 -14.17 -3.28 -0.75
CA VAL A 160 -12.95 -3.90 -0.21
C VAL A 160 -13.25 -5.32 0.27
N LYS A 161 -14.31 -5.49 1.07
CA LYS A 161 -14.76 -6.81 1.54
C LYS A 161 -15.02 -7.76 0.37
N MET A 162 -15.75 -7.31 -0.65
CA MET A 162 -16.07 -8.13 -1.83
C MET A 162 -14.85 -8.50 -2.66
N LEU A 163 -13.98 -7.54 -2.97
CA LEU A 163 -12.77 -7.74 -3.77
C LEU A 163 -11.79 -8.70 -3.10
N LEU A 164 -11.71 -8.63 -1.77
CA LEU A 164 -10.83 -9.49 -0.97
C LEU A 164 -11.52 -10.75 -0.42
N ARG A 165 -12.81 -10.95 -0.74
CA ARG A 165 -13.61 -12.11 -0.30
C ARG A 165 -13.63 -12.31 1.21
N LEU A 166 -13.70 -11.22 1.97
CA LEU A 166 -13.77 -11.23 3.43
C LEU A 166 -15.20 -11.54 3.91
N ASN A 167 -15.31 -12.26 5.03
CA ASN A 167 -16.61 -12.58 5.64
C ASN A 167 -17.27 -11.35 6.26
N GLU A 168 -16.46 -10.43 6.78
CA GLU A 168 -16.88 -9.19 7.43
C GLU A 168 -16.04 -8.00 6.96
N THR A 169 -16.54 -6.79 7.19
CA THR A 169 -15.79 -5.58 6.88
C THR A 169 -14.65 -5.42 7.89
N PRO A 170 -13.39 -5.21 7.44
CA PRO A 170 -12.27 -4.97 8.33
C PRO A 170 -12.54 -3.82 9.32
N LYS A 171 -12.08 -4.00 10.56
CA LYS A 171 -12.12 -2.99 11.61
C LYS A 171 -10.73 -2.85 12.26
N PRO A 172 -10.35 -1.65 12.71
CA PRO A 172 -11.04 -0.36 12.58
C PRO A 172 -11.17 0.14 11.12
N ASP A 173 -11.90 1.23 10.90
CA ASP A 173 -12.15 1.77 9.55
C ASP A 173 -10.85 2.05 8.78
N ASP A 174 -9.79 2.47 9.50
CA ASP A 174 -8.46 2.75 8.97
C ASP A 174 -7.82 1.50 8.31
N VAL A 175 -8.15 0.30 8.77
CA VAL A 175 -7.70 -0.97 8.16
C VAL A 175 -8.36 -1.17 6.80
N ALA A 176 -9.66 -0.90 6.71
CA ALA A 176 -10.38 -1.01 5.45
C ALA A 176 -9.91 0.06 4.44
N ASP A 177 -9.58 1.26 4.92
CA ASP A 177 -9.04 2.34 4.11
C ASP A 177 -7.61 2.02 3.63
N ALA A 178 -6.75 1.42 4.47
CA ALA A 178 -5.44 0.95 4.06
C ALA A 178 -5.49 -0.16 2.99
N LEU A 179 -6.42 -1.12 3.14
CA LEU A 179 -6.67 -2.15 2.12
C LEU A 179 -7.20 -1.54 0.82
N ALA A 180 -8.07 -0.52 0.92
CA ALA A 180 -8.54 0.24 -0.23
C ALA A 180 -7.38 0.93 -0.98
N VAL A 181 -6.44 1.54 -0.27
CA VAL A 181 -5.25 2.16 -0.86
C VAL A 181 -4.37 1.13 -1.58
N ALA A 182 -4.16 -0.06 -1.00
CA ALA A 182 -3.43 -1.15 -1.66
C ALA A 182 -4.11 -1.62 -2.97
N ILE A 183 -5.44 -1.80 -2.94
CA ILE A 183 -6.23 -2.14 -4.14
C ILE A 183 -6.15 -1.02 -5.19
N CYS A 184 -6.21 0.24 -4.75
CA CYS A 184 -6.07 1.39 -5.64
C CYS A 184 -4.74 1.36 -6.39
N HIS A 185 -3.64 1.07 -5.69
CA HIS A 185 -2.33 0.90 -6.32
C HIS A 185 -2.32 -0.25 -7.31
N GLY A 186 -2.80 -1.44 -6.91
CA GLY A 186 -2.85 -2.61 -7.80
C GLY A 186 -3.66 -2.36 -9.08
N ASN A 187 -4.80 -1.66 -8.97
CA ASN A 187 -5.63 -1.29 -10.12
C ASN A 187 -5.00 -0.17 -10.99
N SER A 188 -4.15 0.67 -10.39
CA SER A 188 -3.44 1.76 -11.07
C SER A 188 -2.07 1.36 -11.61
N SER A 189 -1.60 0.14 -11.34
CA SER A 189 -0.24 -0.34 -11.64
C SER A 189 0.15 -0.25 -13.13
N ARG A 190 -0.83 -0.28 -14.05
CA ARG A 190 -0.61 0.02 -15.48
C ARG A 190 -0.11 1.44 -15.76
N PHE A 191 -0.24 2.34 -14.79
CA PHE A 191 0.13 3.76 -14.84
C PHE A 191 0.97 4.21 -13.64
N SER A 192 1.60 3.29 -12.90
CA SER A 192 2.25 3.55 -11.60
C SER A 192 3.33 4.64 -11.65
N SER A 193 4.02 4.84 -12.78
CA SER A 193 5.05 5.86 -12.93
C SER A 193 4.55 7.31 -12.75
N LEU A 194 3.23 7.55 -12.86
CA LEU A 194 2.64 8.89 -12.69
C LEU A 194 2.39 9.29 -11.23
N PHE A 195 2.45 8.33 -10.31
CA PHE A 195 2.05 8.52 -8.90
C PHE A 195 3.17 8.24 -7.90
N LYS A 196 4.40 8.07 -8.41
CA LYS A 196 5.59 7.81 -7.62
C LYS A 196 6.05 9.12 -6.95
N LEU A 197 6.40 9.06 -5.67
CA LEU A 197 7.07 10.16 -4.96
C LEU A 197 8.54 10.30 -5.36
#